data_AF-A0A6L5WLQ7-F1
#
_entry.id   AF-A0A6L5WLQ7-F1
#
_cell.length_a   1.000
_cell.length_b   1.000
_cell.length_c   1.000
_cell.angle_alpha   90.00
_cell.angle_beta   90.00
_cell.angle_gamma   90.00
#
_symmetry.space_group_name_H-M   'P 1'
#
loop_
_entity.id
_entity.type
_entity.pdbx_description
1 polymer ?
#
loop_
_entity_poly.entity_id
_entity_poly.type
_entity_poly.pdbx_seq_one_letter_code
_entity_poly.pdbx_strand_id
1 'polypeptide(L)'
;GNDILQGNLGSDTYKFDDNFGKDTIIETNPNNNDKNIIKFTNNTKLSDLTFTQTNSDLIINHKNYQNTITIKDFYTNENKISYLEFSDGSKLNNTDLKDLAFMQNNKSILHYANSNEPNLNENLKSTFFMADIDTPSNISGAMLNDSLIGSDKNDSIWGGYGNDI
;
A
#
# COMPACT_ATOMS: atom_id res chain seq x y z
N GLY A 1 -5.74 16.47 -15.71
CA GLY A 1 -4.89 17.41 -16.46
C GLY A 1 -3.52 17.29 -15.87
N ASN A 2 -2.86 18.38 -15.48
CA ASN A 2 -1.88 18.32 -14.39
C ASN A 2 -2.36 19.36 -13.39
N ASP A 3 -3.00 18.91 -12.33
CA ASP A 3 -3.86 19.75 -11.50
C ASP A 3 -3.32 19.86 -10.07
N ILE A 4 -3.63 20.98 -9.40
CA ILE A 4 -3.40 21.16 -7.96
C ILE A 4 -4.74 21.09 -7.27
N LEU A 5 -4.91 20.11 -6.37
CA LEU A 5 -6.13 19.84 -5.64
C LEU A 5 -5.94 20.24 -4.16
N GLN A 6 -6.74 21.18 -3.69
CA GLN A 6 -6.70 21.70 -2.32
C GLN A 6 -8.04 21.42 -1.63
N GLY A 7 -8.04 20.54 -0.62
CA GLY A 7 -9.24 20.18 0.15
C GLY A 7 -9.74 21.30 1.06
N ASN A 8 -8.81 22.02 1.68
CA ASN A 8 -9.06 23.05 2.67
C ASN A 8 -9.60 22.47 3.98
N LEU A 9 -10.78 22.90 4.44
CA LEU A 9 -11.36 22.47 5.71
C LEU A 9 -12.48 21.47 5.47
N GLY A 10 -12.52 20.43 6.30
CA GLY A 10 -13.56 19.42 6.23
C GLY A 10 -13.06 18.13 5.58
N SER A 11 -13.99 17.21 5.37
CA SER A 11 -13.69 15.89 4.79
C SER A 11 -13.84 15.93 3.27
N ASP A 12 -12.74 15.69 2.57
CA ASP A 12 -12.67 15.80 1.12
C ASP A 12 -12.58 14.46 0.39
N THR A 13 -13.02 14.44 -0.87
CA THR A 13 -12.92 13.27 -1.75
C THR A 13 -12.27 13.64 -3.06
N TYR A 14 -11.04 13.15 -3.26
CA TYR A 14 -10.25 13.32 -4.47
C TYR A 14 -10.50 12.14 -5.40
N LYS A 15 -11.21 12.37 -6.51
CA LYS A 15 -11.59 11.32 -7.47
C LYS A 15 -10.63 11.29 -8.64
N PHE A 16 -10.15 10.10 -8.97
CA PHE A 16 -9.26 9.85 -10.10
C PHE A 16 -9.88 8.78 -11.00
N ASP A 17 -9.87 9.06 -12.30
CA ASP A 17 -10.35 8.19 -13.37
C ASP A 17 -9.23 8.03 -14.42
N ASP A 18 -9.50 7.47 -15.59
CA ASP A 18 -8.48 7.28 -16.61
C ASP A 18 -7.81 8.59 -17.06
N ASN A 19 -6.49 8.52 -17.29
CA ASN A 19 -5.68 9.60 -17.87
C ASN A 19 -5.76 10.94 -17.11
N PHE A 20 -5.85 10.89 -15.77
CA PHE A 20 -5.89 12.08 -14.94
C PHE A 20 -4.60 12.92 -15.01
N GLY A 21 -3.48 12.33 -15.44
CA GLY A 21 -2.20 13.01 -15.58
C GLY A 21 -1.44 13.16 -14.26
N LYS A 22 -0.75 14.29 -14.05
CA LYS A 22 0.15 14.47 -12.90
C LYS A 22 -0.41 15.51 -11.94
N ASP A 23 -1.09 15.02 -10.93
CA ASP A 23 -1.84 15.85 -9.99
C ASP A 23 -1.15 15.91 -8.63
N THR A 24 -1.33 17.04 -7.94
CA THR A 24 -0.79 17.30 -6.61
C THR A 24 -1.91 17.61 -5.64
N ILE A 25 -2.04 16.80 -4.59
CA ILE A 25 -2.94 17.03 -3.47
C ILE A 25 -2.18 17.81 -2.38
N ILE A 26 -2.74 18.94 -1.98
CA ILE A 26 -2.29 19.72 -0.83
C ILE A 26 -3.41 19.71 0.18
N GLU A 27 -3.21 18.97 1.26
CA GLU A 27 -4.19 18.85 2.33
C GLU A 27 -3.74 19.59 3.59
N THR A 28 -4.68 20.28 4.23
CA THR A 28 -4.50 20.97 5.50
C THR A 28 -5.50 20.39 6.49
N ASN A 29 -5.06 19.50 7.38
CA ASN A 29 -5.95 18.89 8.36
C ASN A 29 -5.58 19.39 9.76
N PRO A 30 -6.03 20.60 10.17
CA PRO A 30 -5.61 21.22 11.42
C PRO A 30 -6.05 20.42 12.66
N ASN A 31 -7.06 19.55 12.54
CA ASN A 31 -7.71 18.93 13.70
C ASN A 31 -7.66 17.39 13.69
N ASN A 32 -7.05 16.75 12.68
CA ASN A 32 -6.95 15.28 12.51
C ASN A 32 -8.30 14.51 12.53
N ASN A 33 -9.43 15.19 12.50
CA ASN A 33 -10.76 14.58 12.54
C ASN A 33 -11.39 14.44 11.15
N ASP A 34 -10.85 15.14 10.16
CA ASP A 34 -11.37 15.13 8.80
C ASP A 34 -11.03 13.81 8.08
N LYS A 35 -12.02 13.30 7.34
CA LYS A 35 -11.93 12.05 6.58
C LYS A 35 -11.68 12.36 5.10
N ASN A 36 -10.42 12.58 4.77
CA ASN A 36 -9.99 12.85 3.40
C ASN A 36 -9.69 11.53 2.69
N ILE A 37 -10.25 11.35 1.49
CA ILE A 37 -10.18 10.08 0.76
C ILE A 37 -9.70 10.30 -0.67
N ILE A 38 -8.86 9.38 -1.16
CA ILE A 38 -8.56 9.23 -2.57
C ILE A 38 -9.44 8.11 -3.11
N LYS A 39 -10.11 8.33 -4.24
CA LYS A 39 -11.03 7.36 -4.82
C LYS A 39 -10.71 7.13 -6.30
N PHE A 40 -10.36 5.90 -6.65
CA PHE A 40 -10.33 5.46 -8.04
C PHE A 40 -11.72 5.03 -8.48
N THR A 41 -12.23 5.63 -9.56
CA THR A 41 -13.55 5.28 -10.13
C THR A 41 -13.45 4.30 -11.30
N ASN A 42 -12.26 4.12 -11.86
CA ASN A 42 -11.93 3.17 -12.92
C ASN A 42 -11.47 1.82 -12.35
N ASN A 43 -11.09 0.90 -13.23
CA ASN A 43 -10.57 -0.43 -12.86
C ASN A 43 -9.08 -0.42 -12.43
N THR A 44 -8.55 0.69 -11.90
CA THR A 44 -7.21 0.73 -11.32
C THR A 44 -7.14 -0.24 -10.15
N LYS A 45 -6.16 -1.15 -10.14
CA LYS A 45 -5.89 -2.07 -9.05
C LYS A 45 -4.63 -1.67 -8.30
N LEU A 46 -4.46 -2.18 -7.08
CA LEU A 46 -3.20 -2.02 -6.34
C LEU A 46 -1.98 -2.48 -7.17
N SER A 47 -2.13 -3.57 -7.93
CA SER A 47 -1.09 -4.12 -8.80
C SER A 47 -0.65 -3.17 -9.91
N ASP A 48 -1.45 -2.15 -10.25
CA ASP A 48 -1.15 -1.17 -11.29
C ASP A 48 -0.39 0.04 -10.75
N LEU A 49 -0.23 0.13 -9.43
CA LEU A 49 0.33 1.27 -8.73
C LEU A 49 1.70 0.96 -8.13
N THR A 50 2.50 2.01 -8.00
CA THR A 50 3.69 2.06 -7.15
C THR A 50 3.59 3.23 -6.19
N PHE A 51 4.15 3.06 -5.00
CA PHE A 51 4.13 4.01 -3.89
C PHE A 51 5.56 4.33 -3.53
N THR A 52 5.89 5.62 -3.50
CA THR A 52 7.25 6.06 -3.22
C THR A 52 7.20 7.24 -2.27
N GLN A 53 7.97 7.14 -1.18
CA GLN A 53 8.24 8.30 -0.35
C GLN A 53 9.37 9.11 -0.98
N THR A 54 9.15 10.41 -1.19
CA THR A 54 10.19 11.37 -1.57
C THR A 54 10.13 12.56 -0.62
N ASN A 55 11.17 12.76 0.19
CA ASN A 55 11.15 13.72 1.30
C ASN A 55 9.95 13.45 2.24
N SER A 56 9.10 14.45 2.48
CA SER A 56 7.85 14.36 3.25
C SER A 56 6.63 13.97 2.41
N ASP A 57 6.78 13.75 1.11
CA ASP A 57 5.69 13.50 0.18
C ASP A 57 5.48 12.01 -0.09
N LEU A 58 4.22 11.62 -0.28
CA LEU A 58 3.86 10.32 -0.85
C LEU A 58 3.55 10.50 -2.33
N ILE A 59 4.22 9.74 -3.18
CA ILE A 59 3.99 9.71 -4.63
C ILE A 59 3.38 8.36 -4.99
N ILE A 60 2.20 8.40 -5.60
CA ILE A 60 1.51 7.24 -6.15
C ILE A 60 1.61 7.32 -7.67
N ASN A 61 2.34 6.40 -8.30
CA ASN A 61 2.46 6.34 -9.74
C ASN A 61 1.67 5.17 -10.30
N HIS A 62 1.00 5.38 -11.42
CA HIS A 62 0.56 4.27 -12.24
C HIS A 62 1.75 3.71 -13.02
N LYS A 63 1.85 2.38 -13.13
CA LYS A 63 2.92 1.68 -13.86
C LYS A 63 2.97 1.98 -15.37
N ASN A 64 1.97 2.69 -15.90
CA ASN A 64 1.97 3.18 -17.28
C ASN A 64 2.74 4.50 -17.44
N TYR A 65 3.25 5.08 -16.34
CA TYR A 65 4.01 6.33 -16.26
C TYR A 65 3.30 7.59 -16.77
N GLN A 66 1.99 7.50 -17.05
CA GLN A 66 1.19 8.63 -17.52
C GLN A 66 0.53 9.37 -16.37
N ASN A 67 0.20 8.66 -15.29
CA ASN A 67 -0.57 9.18 -14.18
C ASN A 67 0.21 9.14 -12.87
N THR A 68 0.22 10.26 -12.14
CA THR A 68 0.91 10.41 -10.86
C THR A 68 0.07 11.25 -9.91
N ILE A 69 -0.10 10.80 -8.67
CA ILE A 69 -0.67 11.58 -7.58
C ILE A 69 0.45 11.88 -6.59
N THR A 70 0.73 13.16 -6.36
CA THR A 70 1.65 13.60 -5.30
C THR A 70 0.83 14.12 -4.12
N ILE A 71 0.98 13.52 -2.95
CA ILE A 71 0.36 14.01 -1.72
C ILE A 71 1.44 14.73 -0.93
N LYS A 72 1.32 16.06 -0.86
CA LYS A 72 2.30 16.91 -0.19
C LYS A 72 2.27 16.71 1.32
N ASP A 73 3.47 16.60 1.90
CA ASP A 73 3.68 16.55 3.35
C ASP A 73 2.89 15.42 4.06
N PHE A 74 2.65 14.33 3.33
CA PHE A 74 1.95 13.14 3.79
C PHE A 74 2.57 12.52 5.05
N TYR A 75 3.90 12.57 5.17
CA TYR A 75 4.64 11.97 6.29
C TYR A 75 4.83 12.90 7.50
N THR A 76 4.14 14.04 7.53
CA THR A 76 4.10 14.91 8.72
C THR A 76 3.16 14.34 9.80
N ASN A 77 3.09 14.99 10.96
CA ASN A 77 2.25 14.53 12.09
C ASN A 77 0.74 14.67 11.83
N GLU A 78 0.33 15.25 10.70
CA GLU A 78 -1.06 15.42 10.31
C GLU A 78 -1.54 14.21 9.51
N ASN A 79 -2.72 13.70 9.82
CA ASN A 79 -3.36 12.65 9.03
C ASN A 79 -3.98 13.27 7.77
N LYS A 80 -3.17 13.38 6.71
CA LYS A 80 -3.58 14.02 5.45
C LYS A 80 -4.64 13.22 4.69
N ILE A 81 -4.47 11.91 4.55
CA ILE A 81 -5.39 11.02 3.82
C ILE A 81 -5.75 9.86 4.74
N SER A 82 -7.05 9.67 4.99
CA SER A 82 -7.57 8.59 5.82
C SER A 82 -7.47 7.23 5.15
N TYR A 83 -7.89 7.14 3.88
CA TYR A 83 -7.75 5.95 3.07
C TYR A 83 -7.83 6.26 1.57
N LEU A 84 -7.32 5.32 0.79
CA LEU A 84 -7.51 5.19 -0.64
C LEU A 84 -8.54 4.09 -0.90
N GLU A 85 -9.55 4.34 -1.73
CA GLU A 85 -10.60 3.40 -2.09
C GLU A 85 -10.55 3.08 -3.59
N PHE A 86 -10.54 1.79 -3.92
CA PHE A 86 -10.64 1.29 -5.29
C PHE A 86 -12.10 1.10 -5.73
N SER A 87 -12.33 0.90 -7.02
CA SER A 87 -13.68 0.75 -7.59
C SER A 87 -14.39 -0.53 -7.15
N ASP A 88 -13.65 -1.56 -6.76
CA ASP A 88 -14.18 -2.80 -6.16
C ASP A 88 -14.53 -2.67 -4.68
N GLY A 89 -14.29 -1.50 -4.08
CA GLY A 89 -14.55 -1.19 -2.67
C GLY A 89 -13.42 -1.58 -1.71
N SER A 90 -12.33 -2.18 -2.20
CA SER A 90 -11.13 -2.42 -1.38
C SER A 90 -10.47 -1.11 -0.98
N LYS A 91 -9.81 -1.09 0.18
CA LYS A 91 -9.27 0.11 0.80
C LYS A 91 -7.86 -0.09 1.32
N LEU A 92 -7.03 0.94 1.15
CA LEU A 92 -5.74 1.09 1.81
C LEU A 92 -5.87 2.23 2.82
N ASN A 93 -5.75 1.92 4.10
CA ASN A 93 -5.77 2.94 5.15
C ASN A 93 -4.45 3.74 5.17
N ASN A 94 -4.37 4.78 6.01
CA ASN A 94 -3.17 5.62 6.12
C ASN A 94 -1.89 4.82 6.46
N THR A 95 -1.98 3.82 7.32
CA THR A 95 -0.87 2.94 7.69
C THR A 95 -0.43 2.11 6.51
N ASP A 96 -1.37 1.48 5.79
CA ASP A 96 -1.10 0.70 4.58
C ASP A 96 -0.33 1.53 3.54
N LEU A 97 -0.73 2.78 3.32
CA LEU A 97 -0.07 3.69 2.38
C LEU A 97 1.38 4.02 2.79
N LYS A 98 1.64 4.16 4.10
CA LYS A 98 3.00 4.38 4.64
C LYS A 98 3.86 3.13 4.47
N ASP A 99 3.31 1.97 4.78
CA ASP A 99 4.01 0.70 4.71
C ASP A 99 4.34 0.32 3.26
N LEU A 100 3.41 0.52 2.31
CA LEU A 100 3.64 0.27 0.88
C LEU A 100 4.83 1.05 0.34
N ALA A 101 4.92 2.34 0.65
CA ALA A 101 6.02 3.18 0.22
C ALA A 101 7.35 2.79 0.88
N PHE A 102 7.32 2.40 2.15
CA PHE A 102 8.50 1.87 2.85
C PHE A 102 8.95 0.56 2.20
N MET A 103 8.04 -0.39 1.98
CA MET A 103 8.36 -1.71 1.41
C MET A 103 8.87 -1.61 -0.03
N GLN A 104 8.29 -0.77 -0.88
CA GLN A 104 8.76 -0.63 -2.27
C GLN A 104 10.14 0.05 -2.37
N ASN A 105 10.50 0.88 -1.39
CA ASN A 105 11.84 1.47 -1.30
C ASN A 105 12.88 0.51 -0.71
N ASN A 106 12.45 -0.57 -0.04
CA ASN A 106 13.34 -1.54 0.56
C ASN A 106 13.41 -2.80 -0.30
N LYS A 107 14.62 -3.34 -0.47
CA LYS A 107 14.83 -4.57 -1.24
C LYS A 107 14.00 -5.71 -0.62
N SER A 108 13.33 -6.49 -1.46
CA SER A 108 12.75 -7.78 -1.14
C SER A 108 13.55 -8.50 -0.07
N ILE A 109 12.94 -8.67 1.11
CA ILE A 109 13.55 -9.47 2.16
C ILE A 109 13.25 -10.93 1.82
N LEU A 110 14.29 -11.75 1.91
CA LEU A 110 14.23 -13.19 1.80
C LEU A 110 14.22 -13.72 3.24
N HIS A 111 13.11 -14.33 3.66
CA HIS A 111 12.99 -14.88 5.01
C HIS A 111 12.87 -16.40 4.96
N TYR A 112 13.81 -17.05 5.63
CA TYR A 112 13.78 -18.48 5.89
C TYR A 112 13.39 -18.69 7.35
N ALA A 113 12.22 -19.27 7.58
CA ALA A 113 11.75 -19.55 8.91
C ALA A 113 12.60 -20.64 9.56
N ASN A 114 12.73 -20.57 10.88
CA ASN A 114 13.20 -21.69 11.69
C ASN A 114 12.03 -22.31 12.47
N SER A 115 12.27 -23.46 13.09
CA SER A 115 11.25 -24.20 13.84
C SER A 115 10.58 -23.46 15.01
N ASN A 116 11.12 -22.32 15.44
CA ASN A 116 10.50 -21.47 16.46
C ASN A 116 9.69 -20.30 15.87
N GLU A 117 9.52 -20.25 14.55
CA GLU A 117 8.82 -19.19 13.81
C GLU A 117 7.61 -19.73 13.02
N PRO A 118 6.58 -20.29 13.69
CA PRO A 118 5.42 -20.84 13.01
C PRO A 118 4.49 -19.77 12.43
N ASN A 119 4.65 -18.49 12.77
CA ASN A 119 3.85 -17.41 12.21
C ASN A 119 4.74 -16.47 11.39
N LEU A 120 4.47 -16.40 10.10
CA LEU A 120 5.27 -15.69 9.11
C LEU A 120 4.48 -14.50 8.56
N ASN A 121 5.17 -13.36 8.49
CA ASN A 121 4.68 -12.08 8.00
C ASN A 121 3.59 -11.38 8.84
N GLU A 122 3.59 -11.54 10.16
CA GLU A 122 2.64 -10.81 11.02
C GLU A 122 2.82 -9.28 11.01
N ASN A 123 3.97 -8.76 10.55
CA ASN A 123 4.31 -7.33 10.64
C ASN A 123 5.04 -6.74 9.40
N LEU A 124 4.62 -7.15 8.20
CA LEU A 124 4.99 -6.55 6.90
C LEU A 124 6.51 -6.44 6.65
N LYS A 125 7.20 -7.58 6.54
CA LYS A 125 8.62 -7.60 6.10
C LYS A 125 8.99 -8.97 5.51
N SER A 126 8.63 -9.23 4.25
CA SER A 126 9.42 -9.96 3.23
C SER A 126 8.55 -10.24 2.01
N THR A 127 9.14 -10.21 0.81
CA THR A 127 8.43 -10.54 -0.43
C THR A 127 8.70 -11.98 -0.89
N PHE A 128 9.52 -12.72 -0.12
CA PHE A 128 9.71 -14.17 -0.27
C PHE A 128 9.82 -14.81 1.11
N PHE A 129 8.91 -15.74 1.42
CA PHE A 129 8.90 -16.54 2.64
C PHE A 129 9.05 -18.02 2.32
N MET A 130 9.83 -18.72 3.14
CA MET A 130 9.89 -20.16 3.14
C MET A 130 9.76 -20.68 4.57
N ALA A 131 8.74 -21.49 4.82
CA ALA A 131 8.51 -22.14 6.10
C ALA A 131 9.64 -23.12 6.44
N ASP A 132 9.81 -23.38 7.74
CA ASP A 132 10.69 -24.43 8.21
C ASP A 132 10.11 -25.79 7.81
N ILE A 133 10.94 -26.65 7.22
CA ILE A 133 10.50 -27.89 6.57
C ILE A 133 9.69 -28.83 7.47
N ASP A 134 9.87 -28.75 8.80
CA ASP A 134 9.27 -29.67 9.76
C ASP A 134 8.26 -28.99 10.70
N THR A 135 7.83 -27.75 10.39
CA THR A 135 6.99 -26.91 11.26
C THR A 135 5.70 -26.45 10.57
N PRO A 136 4.51 -26.80 11.10
CA PRO A 136 3.25 -26.23 10.65
C PRO A 136 3.27 -24.70 10.78
N SER A 137 3.02 -23.99 9.68
CA SER A 137 3.21 -22.54 9.61
C SER A 137 1.95 -21.81 9.14
N ASN A 138 1.69 -20.64 9.73
CA ASN A 138 0.74 -19.65 9.24
C ASN A 138 1.53 -18.59 8.46
N ILE A 139 1.31 -18.48 7.16
CA ILE A 139 2.04 -17.58 6.27
C ILE A 139 1.07 -16.56 5.67
N SER A 140 1.37 -15.28 5.84
CA SER A 140 0.67 -14.18 5.17
C SER A 140 1.60 -13.55 4.12
N GLY A 141 1.13 -13.13 2.95
CA GLY A 141 1.87 -12.23 2.04
C GLY A 141 1.58 -10.76 2.33
N ALA A 142 0.40 -10.50 2.90
CA ALA A 142 -0.07 -9.18 3.29
C ALA A 142 -0.28 -8.22 2.11
N MET A 143 0.74 -7.46 1.68
CA MET A 143 0.62 -6.52 0.56
C MET A 143 1.81 -6.65 -0.39
N LEU A 144 1.56 -6.28 -1.65
CA LEU A 144 2.48 -6.40 -2.78
C LEU A 144 2.50 -7.84 -3.32
N ASN A 145 3.43 -8.12 -4.23
CA ASN A 145 3.54 -9.44 -4.83
C ASN A 145 4.48 -10.28 -3.99
N ASP A 146 3.98 -11.37 -3.43
CA ASP A 146 4.74 -12.25 -2.55
C ASP A 146 5.07 -13.59 -3.21
N SER A 147 6.08 -14.27 -2.68
CA SER A 147 6.38 -15.68 -2.99
C SER A 147 6.37 -16.46 -1.69
N LEU A 148 5.40 -17.35 -1.51
CA LEU A 148 5.11 -18.01 -0.23
C LEU A 148 5.28 -19.52 -0.38
N ILE A 149 6.30 -20.08 0.25
CA ILE A 149 6.62 -21.50 0.22
C ILE A 149 6.31 -22.13 1.58
N GLY A 150 5.37 -23.08 1.58
CA GLY A 150 5.07 -23.93 2.72
C GLY A 150 6.13 -24.99 2.99
N SER A 151 5.88 -25.79 4.01
CA SER A 151 6.67 -26.93 4.46
C SER A 151 6.02 -28.25 4.04
N ASP A 152 6.59 -29.37 4.50
CA ASP A 152 5.95 -30.70 4.38
C ASP A 152 4.86 -30.92 5.45
N LYS A 153 4.56 -29.91 6.28
CA LYS A 153 3.53 -29.94 7.33
C LYS A 153 2.24 -29.26 6.88
N ASN A 154 1.30 -29.20 7.82
CA ASN A 154 0.00 -28.56 7.60
C ASN A 154 0.14 -27.05 7.73
N ASP A 155 0.36 -26.36 6.61
CA ASP A 155 0.45 -24.90 6.58
C ASP A 155 -0.88 -24.23 6.22
N SER A 156 -1.05 -23.00 6.68
CA SER A 156 -2.11 -22.09 6.28
C SER A 156 -1.50 -20.88 5.57
N ILE A 157 -1.76 -20.72 4.28
CA ILE A 157 -1.14 -19.67 3.45
C ILE A 157 -2.22 -18.70 2.95
N TRP A 158 -2.03 -17.41 3.21
CA TRP A 158 -2.86 -16.32 2.71
C TRP A 158 -1.99 -15.34 1.91
N GLY A 159 -2.18 -15.28 0.58
CA GLY A 159 -1.39 -14.40 -0.29
C GLY A 159 -1.53 -12.91 0.05
N GLY A 160 -2.71 -12.46 0.46
CA GLY A 160 -2.95 -11.05 0.72
C GLY A 160 -3.29 -10.27 -0.55
N TYR A 161 -2.80 -9.03 -0.65
CA TYR A 161 -3.06 -8.14 -1.78
C TYR A 161 -1.88 -8.07 -2.74
N GLY A 162 -2.09 -8.54 -3.97
CA GLY A 162 -1.11 -8.40 -5.03
C GLY A 162 -1.21 -9.58 -5.99
N ASN A 163 -0.14 -9.82 -6.73
CA ASN A 163 0.01 -11.00 -7.58
C ASN A 163 1.01 -11.95 -6.91
N ASP A 164 0.50 -12.90 -6.13
CA ASP A 164 1.30 -13.81 -5.29
C ASP A 164 1.52 -15.17 -5.96
N ILE A 165 2.62 -15.85 -5.60
CA ILE A 165 3.01 -17.19 -6.11
C ILE A 165 3.31 -18.15 -4.96
#